data_AF-A0A963WBB2-F1
#
_entry.id   AF-A0A963WBB2-F1
#
_cell.length_a   1.000
_cell.length_b   1.000
_cell.length_c   1.000
_cell.angle_alpha   90.00
_cell.angle_beta   90.00
_cell.angle_gamma   90.00
#
_symmetry.space_group_name_H-M   'P 1'
#
loop_
_entity.id
_entity.type
_entity.pdbx_description
1 polymer ?
#
loop_
_entity_poly.entity_id
_entity_poly.type
_entity_poly.pdbx_seq_one_letter_code
_entity_poly.pdbx_strand_id
1 'polypeptide(L)'
;AAGMDKHLSPRVASLLEHYIGPTQRHRGQRKARLFSACRDGRPAASPPGEAAYRCEAAGGELRAQANVFSRDRLDGGSRLLLEV
;
A
#
# COMPACT_ATOMS: atom_id res chain seq x y z
N ALA A 1 -9.35 -12.03 1.59
CA ALA A 1 -8.99 -10.81 2.35
C ALA A 1 -10.23 -10.21 2.99
N ALA A 2 -10.12 -9.51 4.13
CA ALA A 2 -11.24 -8.85 4.79
C ALA A 2 -10.80 -7.56 5.47
N GLY A 3 -11.73 -6.64 5.73
CA GLY A 3 -11.45 -5.39 6.45
C GLY A 3 -12.70 -4.56 6.74
N MET A 4 -12.56 -3.52 7.56
CA MET A 4 -13.63 -2.56 7.78
C MET A 4 -13.80 -1.65 6.57
N ASP A 5 -15.04 -1.35 6.16
CA ASP A 5 -15.34 -0.56 4.97
C ASP A 5 -14.60 0.80 4.97
N LYS A 6 -14.49 1.47 6.13
CA LYS A 6 -13.81 2.78 6.27
C LYS A 6 -12.29 2.76 6.07
N HIS A 7 -11.66 1.59 6.12
CA HIS A 7 -10.22 1.43 5.92
C HIS A 7 -9.89 0.76 4.58
N LEU A 8 -10.89 0.24 3.87
CA LEU A 8 -10.69 -0.43 2.61
C LEU A 8 -10.65 0.60 1.48
N SER A 9 -9.54 0.60 0.74
CA SER A 9 -9.45 1.34 -0.51
C SER A 9 -10.48 0.80 -1.51
N PRO A 10 -11.11 1.66 -2.35
CA PRO A 10 -11.92 1.21 -3.47
C PRO A 10 -11.18 0.27 -4.44
N ARG A 11 -9.83 0.33 -4.46
CA ARG A 11 -8.97 -0.45 -5.36
C ARG A 11 -8.63 -1.87 -4.87
N VAL A 12 -9.10 -2.28 -3.70
CA VAL A 12 -8.75 -3.59 -3.11
C VAL A 12 -9.06 -4.75 -4.06
N ALA A 13 -10.23 -4.75 -4.71
CA ALA A 13 -10.61 -5.82 -5.64
C ALA A 13 -9.64 -5.90 -6.84
N SER A 14 -9.37 -4.76 -7.49
CA SER A 14 -8.47 -4.69 -8.64
C SER A 14 -7.02 -5.07 -8.29
N LEU A 15 -6.56 -4.76 -7.07
CA LEU A 15 -5.25 -5.20 -6.59
C LEU A 15 -5.21 -6.72 -6.41
N LEU A 16 -6.24 -7.32 -5.82
CA LEU A 16 -6.34 -8.78 -5.70
C LEU A 16 -6.40 -9.46 -7.07
N GLU A 17 -7.11 -8.89 -8.04
CA GLU A 17 -7.18 -9.40 -9.42
C GLU A 17 -5.83 -9.35 -10.15
N HIS A 18 -5.08 -8.26 -9.93
CA HIS A 18 -3.77 -8.06 -10.54
C HIS A 18 -2.72 -9.02 -9.97
N TYR A 19 -2.67 -9.17 -8.64
CA TYR A 19 -1.60 -9.94 -7.97
C TYR A 19 -1.95 -11.39 -7.67
N ILE A 20 -3.23 -11.77 -7.63
CA ILE A 20 -3.67 -13.12 -7.26
C ILE A 20 -4.51 -13.76 -8.36
N GLY A 21 -5.61 -13.12 -8.77
CA GLY A 21 -6.52 -13.68 -9.76
C GLY A 21 -7.99 -13.31 -9.55
N PRO A 22 -8.94 -13.93 -10.28
CA PRO A 22 -10.36 -13.57 -10.27
C PRO A 22 -10.87 -13.35 -8.85
N THR A 23 -11.43 -12.17 -8.60
CA THR A 23 -11.80 -11.72 -7.25
C THR A 23 -13.28 -11.40 -7.13
N GLN A 24 -13.93 -11.96 -6.11
CA GLN A 24 -15.28 -11.62 -5.72
C GLN A 24 -15.27 -10.68 -4.51
N ARG A 25 -15.95 -9.54 -4.65
CA ARG A 25 -16.30 -8.65 -3.53
C ARG A 25 -17.67 -9.04 -2.97
N HIS A 26 -17.71 -9.48 -1.72
CA HIS A 26 -18.95 -9.91 -1.07
C HIS A 26 -19.78 -8.75 -0.53
N ARG A 27 -21.03 -9.03 -0.14
CA ARG A 27 -21.89 -8.05 0.55
C ARG A 27 -21.26 -7.66 1.89
N GLY A 28 -21.48 -6.41 2.27
CA GLY A 28 -20.93 -5.86 3.51
C GLY A 28 -21.85 -6.23 4.67
N GLN A 29 -21.27 -6.49 5.83
CA GLN A 29 -22.00 -6.76 7.06
C GLN A 29 -21.32 -6.02 8.21
N ARG A 30 -22.09 -5.30 9.03
CA ARG A 30 -21.59 -4.60 10.23
C ARG A 30 -20.36 -3.71 9.95
N LYS A 31 -20.39 -2.95 8.85
CA LYS A 31 -19.30 -2.07 8.38
C LYS A 31 -17.98 -2.81 8.05
N ALA A 32 -18.07 -4.09 7.70
CA ALA A 32 -16.98 -4.92 7.24
C ALA A 32 -17.27 -5.55 5.88
N ARG A 33 -16.21 -5.88 5.15
CA ARG A 33 -16.23 -6.47 3.80
C ARG A 33 -15.34 -7.69 3.74
N LEU A 34 -15.82 -8.72 3.04
CA LEU A 34 -15.04 -9.89 2.64
C LEU A 34 -14.74 -9.83 1.12
N PHE A 35 -13.55 -10.31 0.75
CA PHE A 35 -13.13 -10.55 -0.62
C PHE A 35 -12.57 -11.98 -0.74
N SER A 36 -13.01 -12.72 -1.74
CA SER A 36 -12.42 -14.00 -2.13
C SER A 36 -11.66 -13.85 -3.44
N ALA A 37 -10.45 -14.37 -3.54
CA ALA A 37 -9.66 -14.38 -4.77
C ALA A 37 -9.19 -15.82 -5.03
N CYS A 38 -9.26 -16.26 -6.28
CA CYS A 38 -8.72 -17.55 -6.70
C CYS A 38 -7.40 -17.32 -7.44
N ARG A 39 -6.34 -18.03 -7.05
CA ARG A 39 -5.07 -17.95 -7.77
C ARG A 39 -5.21 -18.69 -9.08
N ASP A 40 -4.92 -18.01 -10.18
CA ASP A 40 -4.88 -18.61 -11.50
C ASP A 40 -3.45 -19.03 -11.89
N GLY A 41 -3.29 -19.57 -13.09
CA GLY A 41 -2.01 -20.07 -13.60
C GLY A 41 -1.02 -18.99 -14.05
N ARG A 42 -1.33 -17.70 -13.93
CA ARG A 42 -0.42 -16.64 -14.35
C ARG A 42 0.82 -16.57 -13.44
N PRO A 43 1.97 -16.16 -13.98
CA PRO A 43 3.14 -15.84 -13.16
C PRO A 43 2.79 -14.78 -12.11
N ALA A 44 3.42 -14.86 -10.94
CA ALA A 44 3.26 -13.82 -9.93
C ALA A 44 3.77 -12.48 -10.47
N ALA A 45 2.95 -11.43 -10.37
CA ALA A 45 3.39 -10.08 -10.69
C ALA A 45 4.51 -9.65 -9.73
N SER A 46 5.50 -8.94 -10.26
CA SER A 46 6.57 -8.38 -9.43
C SER A 46 5.98 -7.38 -8.42
N PRO A 47 6.37 -7.45 -7.14
CA PRO A 47 5.93 -6.46 -6.17
C PRO A 47 6.45 -5.07 -6.53
N PRO A 48 5.78 -4.00 -6.10
CA PRO A 48 6.31 -2.66 -6.21
C PRO A 48 7.70 -2.59 -5.57
N GLY A 49 8.64 -1.92 -6.24
CA GLY A 49 9.97 -1.71 -5.71
C GLY A 49 10.01 -0.81 -4.47
N GLU A 50 11.22 -0.69 -3.93
CA GLU A 50 11.54 0.30 -2.91
C GLU A 50 11.32 1.73 -3.45
N ALA A 51 10.80 2.62 -2.61
CA ALA A 51 10.76 4.03 -2.94
C ALA A 51 12.08 4.68 -2.53
N ALA A 52 12.55 5.64 -3.33
CA ALA A 52 13.72 6.43 -3.01
C ALA A 52 13.44 7.90 -3.28
N TYR A 53 13.93 8.79 -2.42
CA TYR A 53 13.90 10.23 -2.65
C TYR A 53 15.13 10.90 -2.04
N ARG A 54 15.57 11.98 -2.68
CA ARG A 54 16.65 12.84 -2.16
C ARG A 54 16.12 13.65 -0.98
N CYS A 55 16.81 13.58 0.16
CA CYS A 55 16.49 14.32 1.36
C CYS A 55 17.68 15.21 1.75
N GLU A 56 17.55 16.51 1.50
CA GLU A 56 18.62 17.48 1.80
C GLU A 56 18.92 17.57 3.30
N ALA A 57 17.88 17.52 4.15
CA ALA A 57 18.05 17.56 5.61
C ALA A 57 18.83 16.35 6.17
N ALA A 58 18.76 15.20 5.49
CA ALA A 58 19.55 14.01 5.82
C ALA A 58 20.87 13.92 5.05
N GLY A 59 21.16 14.90 4.17
CA GLY A 59 22.38 14.95 3.35
C GLY A 59 22.49 13.83 2.30
N GLY A 60 21.40 13.17 1.91
CA GLY A 60 21.49 11.97 1.08
C GLY A 60 20.17 11.44 0.52
N GLU A 61 20.24 10.29 -0.13
CA GLU A 61 19.07 9.54 -0.59
C GLU A 61 18.50 8.72 0.56
N LEU A 62 17.20 8.86 0.81
CA LEU A 62 16.46 7.98 1.71
C LEU A 62 15.71 6.94 0.87
N ARG A 63 15.79 5.69 1.32
CA ARG A 63 15.12 4.55 0.71
C ARG A 63 14.16 3.92 1.69
N ALA A 64 12.99 3.53 1.20
CA ALA A 64 11.92 3.09 2.06
C ALA A 64 11.09 1.97 1.43
N GLN A 65 10.99 0.88 2.19
CA GLN A 65 10.20 -0.30 1.86
C GLN A 65 8.69 -0.02 1.94
N ALA A 66 7.87 -0.97 1.48
CA ALA A 66 6.43 -0.90 1.70
C ALA A 66 6.09 -0.72 3.19
N ASN A 67 5.00 -0.01 3.48
CA ASN A 67 4.51 0.28 4.84
C ASN A 67 5.34 1.26 5.69
N VAL A 68 6.44 1.81 5.18
CA VAL A 68 7.16 2.91 5.84
C VAL A 68 6.30 4.19 5.80
N PHE A 69 6.22 4.91 6.91
CA PHE A 69 5.51 6.20 6.98
C PHE A 69 6.26 7.27 6.18
N SER A 70 5.51 8.14 5.48
CA SER A 70 6.07 9.17 4.59
C SER A 70 7.11 8.63 3.60
N ARG A 71 6.86 7.43 3.06
CA ARG A 71 7.79 6.66 2.23
C ARG A 71 8.36 7.43 1.03
N ASP A 72 7.63 8.37 0.46
CA ASP A 72 7.96 9.07 -0.78
C ASP A 72 8.51 10.49 -0.59
N ARG A 73 8.54 11.03 0.64
CA ARG A 73 9.06 12.37 0.94
C ARG A 73 9.28 12.59 2.43
N LEU A 74 10.06 13.60 2.79
CA LEU A 74 10.21 13.98 4.19
C LEU A 74 8.87 14.48 4.76
N ASP A 75 8.48 13.95 5.92
CA ASP A 75 7.26 14.37 6.61
C ASP A 75 7.45 15.79 7.20
N GLY A 76 6.36 16.58 7.27
CA GLY A 76 6.44 17.97 7.73
C GLY A 76 6.88 18.13 9.19
N GLY A 77 6.53 17.17 10.06
CA GLY A 77 6.96 17.12 11.45
C GLY A 77 8.45 16.81 11.58
N SER A 78 8.95 15.80 10.87
CA SER A 78 10.39 15.54 10.81
C SER A 78 11.16 16.71 10.21
N ARG A 79 10.60 17.38 9.19
CA ARG A 79 11.23 18.58 8.62
C ARG A 79 11.35 19.68 9.67
N LEU A 80 10.27 19.99 10.38
CA LEU A 80 10.29 20.97 11.47
C LEU A 80 11.30 20.60 12.56
N LEU A 81 11.41 19.32 12.92
CA LEU A 81 12.37 18.84 13.92
C LEU A 81 13.83 19.06 13.51
N LEU A 82 14.14 18.92 12.22
CA LEU A 82 15.49 19.06 11.66
C LEU A 82 15.88 20.51 11.33
N GLU A 83 14.91 21.43 11.34
CA GLU A 83 15.13 22.88 11.16
C GLU A 83 15.55 23.59 12.47
N VAL A 84 15.60 22.87 13.60
CA VAL A 84 16.09 23.34 14.91
C VAL A 84 17.60 23.14 15.02
#